data_AF-C5BK39-F1
#
_entry.id   AF-C5BK39-F1
#
_cell.length_a   1.000
_cell.length_b   1.000
_cell.length_c   1.000
_cell.angle_alpha   90.00
_cell.angle_beta   90.00
_cell.angle_gamma   90.00
#
_symmetry.space_group_name_H-M   'P 1'
#
loop_
_entity.id
_entity.type
_entity.pdbx_description
1 polymer ?
#
loop_
_entity_poly.entity_id
_entity_poly.type
_entity_poly.pdbx_seq_one_letter_code
_entity_poly.pdbx_strand_id
1 'polypeptide(L)' 'MSELSDLYYVVVNHEEQYSIWNSKKEIPGGWVSVGEPMSKDACLSYIETHWTDMRPLSLRNS' A
#
# COMPACT_ATOMS: atom_id res chain seq x y z
N MET A 1 19.27 -3.41 -18.00
CA MET A 1 18.47 -2.73 -16.97
C MET A 1 17.48 -3.77 -16.47
N SER A 2 17.78 -4.44 -15.36
CA SER A 2 16.96 -5.56 -14.88
C SER A 2 15.74 -5.02 -14.16
N GLU A 3 14.63 -4.89 -14.89
CA GLU A 3 13.28 -4.99 -14.33
C GLU A 3 13.11 -6.43 -13.83
N LEU A 4 13.67 -6.75 -12.66
CA LEU A 4 13.25 -7.94 -11.94
C LEU A 4 11.79 -7.68 -11.60
N SER A 5 10.90 -8.53 -12.11
CA SER A 5 9.46 -8.47 -11.85
C SER A 5 9.20 -8.80 -10.37
N ASP A 6 9.54 -7.84 -9.50
CA ASP A 6 9.30 -7.92 -8.08
C ASP A 6 7.83 -7.62 -7.84
N LEU A 7 7.18 -8.52 -7.11
CA LEU A 7 5.81 -8.31 -6.67
C LEU A 7 5.81 -7.54 -5.35
N TYR A 8 4.81 -6.69 -5.18
CA TYR A 8 4.62 -5.83 -4.03
C TYR A 8 3.20 -6.03 -3.48
N TYR A 9 3.06 -5.97 -2.16
CA TYR A 9 1.77 -5.82 -1.51
C TYR A 9 1.44 -4.34 -1.39
N VAL A 10 0.18 -3.99 -1.57
CA VAL A 10 -0.35 -2.75 -0.99
C VAL A 10 -0.53 -3.02 0.50
N VAL A 11 0.02 -2.16 1.34
CA VAL A 11 -0.13 -2.24 2.79
C VAL A 11 -0.83 -1.00 3.32
N VAL A 12 -1.66 -1.18 4.34
CA VAL A 12 -2.35 -0.11 5.04
C VAL A 12 -2.02 -0.19 6.53
N ASN A 13 -1.85 0.97 7.17
CA ASN A 13 -1.71 1.04 8.63
C ASN A 13 -3.02 1.47 9.30
N HIS A 14 -2.99 1.52 10.64
CA HIS A 14 -4.12 1.99 11.46
C HIS A 14 -4.58 3.44 11.20
N GLU A 15 -3.80 4.25 10.50
CA GLU A 15 -4.12 5.64 10.16
C GLU A 15 -4.72 5.77 8.74
N GLU A 16 -5.09 4.65 8.11
CA GLU A 16 -5.53 4.58 6.71
C GLU A 16 -4.48 5.11 5.71
N GLN A 17 -3.20 5.06 6.06
CA GLN A 17 -2.11 5.39 5.14
C GLN A 17 -1.75 4.17 4.31
N TYR A 18 -1.69 4.36 3.00
CA TYR A 18 -1.33 3.33 2.06
C TYR A 18 0.15 3.40 1.68
N SER A 19 0.79 2.25 1.52
CA SER A 19 2.14 2.14 1.01
C SER A 19 2.31 0.85 0.19
N ILE A 20 3.44 0.70 -0.48
CA ILE A 20 3.82 -0.53 -1.17
C ILE A 20 4.94 -1.24 -0.41
N TRP A 21 4.83 -2.55 -0.24
CA TRP A 21 5.81 -3.37 0.47
C TRP A 21 6.27 -4.53 -0.39
N ASN A 22 7.56 -4.85 -0.40
CA ASN A 22 8.09 -5.94 -1.22
C ASN A 22 7.56 -7.29 -0.70
N SER A 23 6.97 -8.09 -1.59
CA SER A 23 6.35 -9.39 -1.22
C SER A 23 7.32 -10.43 -0.67
N LYS A 24 8.62 -10.28 -0.93
CA LYS A 24 9.68 -11.16 -0.42
C LYS A 24 10.11 -10.82 1.01
N LYS A 25 9.59 -9.72 1.59
CA LYS A 25 9.89 -9.29 2.95
C LYS A 25 8.66 -9.48 3.83
N GLU A 26 8.90 -9.86 5.08
CA GLU A 26 7.85 -9.87 6.09
C GLU A 26 7.29 -8.46 6.31
N ILE A 27 5.98 -8.35 6.51
CA ILE A 27 5.30 -7.08 6.71
C ILE A 27 5.57 -6.61 8.14
N PRO A 28 6.03 -5.35 8.35
CA PRO A 28 6.25 -4.82 9.69
C PRO A 28 4.97 -4.80 10.53
N GLY A 29 5.11 -4.99 11.85
CA GLY A 29 3.99 -4.85 12.78
C GLY A 29 3.31 -3.48 12.67
N GLY A 30 1.97 -3.47 12.69
CA GLY A 30 1.15 -2.26 12.51
C GLY A 30 0.76 -1.96 11.05
N TRP A 31 1.27 -2.74 10.08
CA TRP A 31 0.85 -2.71 8.69
C TRP A 31 0.15 -4.02 8.32
N VAL A 32 -0.82 -3.94 7.42
CA VAL A 32 -1.59 -5.10 6.93
C VAL A 32 -1.65 -5.06 5.41
N SER A 33 -1.38 -6.18 4.75
CA SER A 33 -1.54 -6.28 3.29
C SER A 33 -3.01 -6.25 2.89
N VAL A 34 -3.32 -5.44 1.88
CA VAL A 34 -4.63 -5.33 1.27
C VAL A 34 -4.55 -5.95 -0.12
N GLY A 35 -5.11 -7.15 -0.26
CA GLY A 35 -5.14 -7.89 -1.54
C GLY A 35 -3.90 -8.74 -1.81
N GLU A 36 -3.76 -9.15 -3.07
CA GLU A 36 -2.69 -10.01 -3.56
C GLU A 36 -1.44 -9.22 -3.96
N PRO A 37 -0.26 -9.86 -4.05
CA PRO A 37 0.96 -9.17 -4.46
C PRO A 37 0.94 -8.93 -5.97
N MET A 38 1.14 -7.67 -6.38
CA MET A 38 1.05 -7.23 -7.79
C MET A 38 2.34 -6.53 -8.25
N SER A 39 2.41 -6.15 -9.52
CA SER A 39 3.50 -5.28 -9.99
C SER A 39 3.45 -3.93 -9.26
N LYS A 40 4.61 -3.27 -9.19
CA LYS A 40 4.73 -1.95 -8.58
C LYS A 40 3.71 -0.95 -9.14
N ASP A 41 3.55 -0.91 -10.47
CA ASP A 41 2.61 -0.01 -11.13
C ASP A 41 1.16 -0.32 -10.76
N ALA A 42 0.78 -1.60 -10.72
CA ALA A 42 -0.56 -2.01 -10.32
C ALA A 42 -0.86 -1.63 -8.85
N CYS A 43 0.11 -1.79 -7.95
CA CYS A 43 -0.02 -1.32 -6.56
C CYS A 43 -0.20 0.19 -6.47
N LEU A 44 0.58 0.96 -7.25
CA LEU A 44 0.46 2.42 -7.28
C LEU A 44 -0.91 2.87 -7.81
N SER A 45 -1.38 2.28 -8.92
CA SER A 45 -2.72 2.57 -9.45
C SER A 45 -3.84 2.18 -8.47
N TYR A 46 -3.68 1.09 -7.73
CA TYR A 46 -4.63 0.71 -6.67
C TYR A 46 -4.69 1.79 -5.58
N ILE A 47 -3.52 2.25 -5.12
CA ILE A 47 -3.42 3.30 -4.09
C ILE A 47 -4.02 4.62 -4.60
N GLU A 48 -3.70 5.05 -5.82
CA GLU A 48 -4.29 6.26 -6.42
C GLU A 48 -5.83 6.18 -6.51
N THR A 49 -6.36 4.99 -6.80
CA THR A 49 -7.82 4.79 -6.93
C THR A 49 -8.52 4.66 -5.58
N HIS A 50 -7.88 4.08 -4.56
CA HIS A 50 -8.50 3.83 -3.26
C HIS A 50 -8.22 4.94 -2.24
N TRP A 51 -7.06 5.59 -2.31
CA TRP A 51 -6.66 6.69 -1.43
C TRP A 51 -7.15 8.03 -1.97
N THR A 52 -8.47 8.12 -2.16
CA THR A 52 -9.14 9.29 -2.75
C THR A 52 -9.24 10.48 -1.80
N ASP A 53 -9.13 10.25 -0.49
CA ASP A 53 -9.04 11.30 0.53
C ASP A 53 -7.72 11.15 1.30
N MET A 54 -6.73 11.95 0.90
CA MET A 54 -5.41 11.98 1.55
C MET A 54 -5.41 12.71 2.91
N ARG A 55 -6.56 13.19 3.38
CA ARG A 55 -6.64 13.77 4.73
C ARG A 55 -6.52 12.66 5.77
N PRO A 56 -5.63 12.80 6.77
CA PRO A 56 -5.55 11.86 7.88
C PRO A 56 -6.93 11.68 8.52
N LEU A 57 -7.26 10.44 8.88
CA LEU A 57 -8.53 10.05 9.52
C LEU A 57 -8.85 10.95 10.73
N SER A 58 -7.82 11.35 11.48
CA SER A 58 -7.90 12.26 12.63
C SER A 58 -8.45 13.66 12.30
N LEU A 59 -8.40 14.10 11.05
CA LEU A 59 -8.93 15.37 10.55
C LEU A 59 -10.36 15.25 9.96
N ARG A 60 -10.92 14.04 9.88
CA ARG A 60 -12.26 13.80 9.31
C ARG A 60 -13.39 13.82 10.35
N ASN A 61 -13.06 13.75 11.65
CA ASN A 61 -14.02 13.69 12.76
C ASN A 61 -14.19 15.00 13.55
N SER A 62 -13.80 16.17 12.98
CA SER A 62 -14.01 17.47 13.63
C SER A 62 -15.39 18.07 13.34
#